data_AF-A0A1G7RK26-F1
#
_entry.id   AF-A0A1G7RK26-F1
#
_cell.length_a   1.000
_cell.length_b   1.000
_cell.length_c   1.000
_cell.angle_alpha   90.00
_cell.angle_beta   90.00
_cell.angle_gamma   90.00
#
_symmetry.space_group_name_H-M   'P 1'
#
loop_
_entity.id
_entity.type
_entity.pdbx_description
1 polymer ?
#
loop_
_entity_poly.entity_id
_entity_poly.type
_entity_poly.pdbx_seq_one_letter_code
_entity_poly.pdbx_strand_id
1 'polypeptide(L)'
;MFEPGSAILYMKVGTHAKEELSDIIERKQREIEDEGMAMWGYGGNTCHPTTMVQPFARTRATDEQPIVLAMQPMKSKHFADPVRADEYSQDGKIWTPVPQGINVLGSRYALCIRTLEQVDTKIHLAETKVAIGKSLGKAGSSYVKGRVDKACLEVTSEAVVDEDEGVPIGLIAELVDPYAVFLRNS
;
A
#
# COMPACT_ATOMS: atom_id res chain seq x y z
N MET A 1 -12.66 2.99 -11.43
CA MET A 1 -11.42 2.72 -10.64
C MET A 1 -11.73 2.04 -9.32
N PHE A 2 -12.66 2.56 -8.50
CA PHE A 2 -13.14 1.90 -7.28
C PHE A 2 -14.58 1.43 -7.47
N GLU A 3 -14.75 0.43 -8.33
CA GLU A 3 -16.06 -0.15 -8.63
C GLU A 3 -16.30 -1.42 -7.80
N PRO A 4 -17.55 -1.84 -7.56
CA PRO A 4 -17.84 -3.08 -6.86
C PRO A 4 -17.02 -4.27 -7.40
N GLY A 5 -16.39 -5.01 -6.51
CA GLY A 5 -15.46 -6.09 -6.83
C GLY A 5 -13.98 -5.68 -6.89
N SER A 6 -13.68 -4.38 -6.99
CA SER A 6 -12.29 -3.88 -7.00
C SER A 6 -11.56 -4.25 -5.71
N ALA A 7 -10.32 -4.71 -5.86
CA ALA A 7 -9.45 -5.06 -4.74
C ALA A 7 -8.48 -3.90 -4.46
N ILE A 8 -8.53 -3.38 -3.23
CA ILE A 8 -7.79 -2.20 -2.82
C ILE A 8 -6.89 -2.55 -1.64
N LEU A 9 -5.64 -2.12 -1.67
CA LEU A 9 -4.83 -1.96 -0.47
C LEU A 9 -4.90 -0.49 -0.04
N TYR A 10 -5.72 -0.19 0.95
CA TYR A 10 -5.80 1.16 1.51
C TYR A 10 -4.65 1.40 2.48
N MET A 11 -4.01 2.58 2.41
CA MET A 11 -2.94 2.98 3.31
C MET A 11 -3.03 4.47 3.67
N LYS A 12 -2.78 4.84 4.94
CA LYS A 12 -2.49 6.22 5.32
C LYS A 12 -0.99 6.47 5.15
N VAL A 13 -0.63 7.49 4.37
CA VAL A 13 0.75 7.83 4.06
C VAL A 13 1.12 9.16 4.69
N GLY A 14 2.20 9.14 5.47
CA GLY A 14 2.73 10.32 6.13
C GLY A 14 3.76 11.04 5.28
N THR A 15 3.80 12.37 5.34
CA THR A 15 5.00 13.13 4.97
C THR A 15 6.13 12.74 5.93
N HIS A 16 7.15 12.02 5.47
CA HIS A 16 8.37 11.83 6.23
C HIS A 16 9.02 13.21 6.40
N ALA A 17 9.21 13.68 7.64
CA ALA A 17 9.47 15.10 7.96
C ALA A 17 10.84 15.66 7.53
N LYS A 18 11.40 15.22 6.39
CA LYS A 18 12.61 15.74 5.73
C LYS A 18 12.53 15.69 4.19
N GLU A 19 11.43 15.22 3.61
CA GLU A 19 11.20 15.12 2.16
C GLU A 19 9.74 15.51 1.90
N GLU A 20 9.48 16.41 0.96
CA GLU A 20 8.10 16.73 0.57
C GLU A 20 7.47 15.52 -0.14
N LEU A 21 6.15 15.37 -0.06
CA LEU A 21 5.47 14.25 -0.71
C LEU A 21 5.75 14.24 -2.23
N SER A 22 5.89 15.42 -2.85
CA SER A 22 6.29 15.57 -4.26
C SER A 22 7.64 14.94 -4.56
N ASP A 23 8.64 15.16 -3.71
CA ASP A 23 9.99 14.64 -3.91
C ASP A 23 10.00 13.11 -3.80
N ILE A 24 9.21 12.56 -2.85
CA ILE A 24 8.99 11.11 -2.74
C ILE A 24 8.38 10.56 -4.03
N ILE A 25 7.35 11.22 -4.57
CA ILE A 25 6.66 10.79 -5.79
C ILE A 25 7.63 10.80 -6.97
N GLU A 26 8.34 11.89 -7.20
CA GLU A 26 9.31 12.00 -8.31
C GLU A 26 10.39 10.91 -8.22
N ARG A 27 10.92 10.67 -7.01
CA ARG A 27 11.91 9.62 -6.80
C ARG A 27 11.34 8.24 -7.07
N LYS A 28 10.13 7.95 -6.60
CA LYS A 28 9.47 6.65 -6.82
C LYS A 28 9.09 6.43 -8.28
N GLN A 29 8.73 7.48 -9.01
CA GLN A 29 8.51 7.41 -10.45
C GLN A 29 9.81 7.10 -11.20
N ARG A 30 10.93 7.73 -10.84
CA ARG A 30 12.26 7.36 -11.40
C ARG A 30 12.64 5.92 -11.10
N GLU A 31 12.39 5.43 -9.87
CA GLU A 31 12.61 4.02 -9.53
C GLU A 31 11.84 3.08 -10.48
N ILE A 32 10.58 3.40 -10.79
CA ILE A 32 9.75 2.63 -11.73
C ILE A 32 10.32 2.72 -13.16
N GLU A 33 10.76 3.88 -13.61
CA GLU A 33 11.34 4.07 -14.94
C GLU A 33 12.64 3.28 -15.11
N ASP A 34 13.52 3.30 -14.11
CA ASP A 34 14.84 2.68 -14.17
C ASP A 34 14.80 1.15 -13.97
N GLU A 35 13.94 0.67 -13.07
CA GLU A 35 13.97 -0.71 -12.57
C GLU A 35 12.68 -1.49 -12.89
N GLY A 36 11.70 -0.85 -13.54
CA GLY A 36 10.40 -1.42 -13.87
C GLY A 36 9.43 -1.51 -12.69
N MET A 37 9.87 -1.15 -11.47
CA MET A 37 9.04 -1.07 -10.27
C MET A 37 9.70 -0.19 -9.19
N ALA A 38 8.90 0.25 -8.23
CA ALA A 38 9.38 0.84 -6.97
C ALA A 38 8.98 -0.01 -5.77
N MET A 39 9.72 0.17 -4.66
CA MET A 39 9.39 -0.39 -3.36
C MET A 39 8.86 0.70 -2.42
N TRP A 40 7.58 0.62 -2.09
CA TRP A 40 6.93 1.51 -1.12
C TRP A 40 7.05 0.94 0.29
N GLY A 41 7.98 1.49 1.06
CA GLY A 41 8.30 1.03 2.41
C GLY A 41 7.16 1.25 3.41
N TYR A 42 6.95 0.25 4.28
CA TYR A 42 6.03 0.36 5.40
C TYR A 42 6.47 -0.48 6.61
N GLY A 43 5.85 -0.21 7.76
CA GLY A 43 6.08 -0.94 9.01
C GLY A 43 4.78 -1.31 9.73
N GLY A 44 4.92 -1.90 10.92
CA GLY A 44 3.79 -2.37 11.72
C GLY A 44 3.40 -3.82 11.46
N ASN A 45 2.41 -4.31 12.20
CA ASN A 45 1.98 -5.72 12.16
C ASN A 45 0.76 -5.94 11.27
N THR A 46 0.14 -4.87 10.77
CA THR A 46 -0.96 -4.91 9.80
C THR A 46 -0.37 -5.09 8.39
N CYS A 47 -1.05 -5.87 7.54
CA CYS A 47 -0.61 -6.15 6.17
C CYS A 47 0.78 -6.81 6.08
N HIS A 48 1.03 -7.86 6.87
CA HIS A 48 2.26 -8.67 6.74
C HIS A 48 2.39 -9.28 5.32
N PRO A 49 3.61 -9.31 4.73
CA PRO A 49 3.79 -9.72 3.32
C PRO A 49 3.16 -11.09 3.00
N THR A 50 3.56 -12.15 3.70
CA THR A 50 3.21 -13.53 3.33
C THR A 50 1.88 -14.04 3.87
N THR A 51 1.29 -13.35 4.85
CA THR A 51 0.05 -13.82 5.51
C THR A 51 -1.15 -12.93 5.21
N MET A 52 -0.94 -11.74 4.64
CA MET A 52 -2.00 -10.79 4.33
C MET A 52 -1.91 -10.30 2.89
N VAL A 53 -0.83 -9.59 2.52
CA VAL A 53 -0.80 -8.87 1.23
C VAL A 53 -0.65 -9.83 0.05
N GLN A 54 0.34 -10.72 0.07
CA GLN A 54 0.57 -11.67 -1.02
C GLN A 54 -0.64 -12.60 -1.24
N PRO A 55 -1.24 -13.24 -0.22
CA PRO A 55 -2.41 -14.09 -0.46
C PRO A 55 -3.63 -13.30 -0.93
N PHE A 56 -3.83 -12.07 -0.44
CA PHE A 56 -4.89 -11.19 -0.93
C PHE A 56 -4.68 -10.86 -2.42
N ALA A 57 -3.48 -10.40 -2.78
CA ALA A 57 -3.19 -10.02 -4.16
C ALA A 57 -3.30 -11.22 -5.11
N ARG A 58 -2.71 -12.37 -4.78
CA ARG A 58 -2.75 -13.57 -5.63
C ARG A 58 -4.15 -14.13 -5.89
N THR A 59 -5.11 -13.85 -5.01
CA THR A 59 -6.49 -14.33 -5.17
C THR A 59 -7.39 -13.34 -5.92
N ARG A 60 -6.94 -12.10 -6.12
CA ARG A 60 -7.77 -11.00 -6.63
C ARG A 60 -7.19 -10.31 -7.86
N ALA A 61 -5.87 -10.27 -7.98
CA ALA A 61 -5.19 -9.62 -9.08
C ALA A 61 -5.41 -10.41 -10.37
N THR A 62 -5.81 -9.71 -11.42
CA THR A 62 -5.76 -10.18 -12.80
C THR A 62 -5.10 -9.10 -13.65
N ASP A 63 -4.74 -9.42 -14.89
CA ASP A 63 -4.15 -8.43 -15.80
C ASP A 63 -5.10 -7.25 -16.06
N GLU A 64 -6.41 -7.50 -16.07
CA GLU A 64 -7.46 -6.49 -16.28
C GLU A 64 -7.89 -5.79 -14.98
N GLN A 65 -7.60 -6.38 -13.82
CA GLN A 65 -7.97 -5.87 -12.50
C GLN A 65 -6.79 -6.04 -11.52
N PRO A 66 -5.77 -5.15 -11.58
CA PRO A 66 -4.67 -5.16 -10.62
C PRO A 66 -5.16 -4.73 -9.24
N ILE A 67 -4.36 -5.03 -8.20
CA ILE A 67 -4.62 -4.47 -6.87
C ILE A 67 -4.21 -3.00 -6.86
N VAL A 68 -5.14 -2.13 -6.51
CA VAL A 68 -4.86 -0.70 -6.37
C VAL A 68 -4.42 -0.39 -4.95
N LEU A 69 -3.20 0.12 -4.78
CA LEU A 69 -2.76 0.78 -3.57
C LEU A 69 -3.38 2.18 -3.53
N ALA A 70 -4.35 2.41 -2.64
CA ALA A 70 -4.99 3.71 -2.46
C ALA A 70 -4.45 4.40 -1.20
N MET A 71 -3.81 5.55 -1.37
CA MET A 71 -3.06 6.22 -0.32
C MET A 71 -3.72 7.52 0.12
N GLN A 72 -4.14 7.56 1.38
CA GLN A 72 -4.64 8.76 2.04
C GLN A 72 -3.48 9.56 2.65
N PRO A 73 -3.20 10.79 2.18
CA PRO A 73 -2.20 11.64 2.80
C PRO A 73 -2.59 11.99 4.24
N MET A 74 -1.62 11.95 5.16
CA MET A 74 -1.77 12.40 6.53
C MET A 74 -0.52 13.11 7.03
N LYS A 75 -0.66 14.00 8.01
CA LYS A 75 0.49 14.54 8.75
C LYS A 75 0.94 13.52 9.78
N SER A 76 1.94 12.69 9.46
CA SER A 76 2.52 11.74 10.42
C SER A 76 3.75 12.35 11.11
N LYS A 77 4.00 11.94 12.37
CA LYS A 77 5.22 12.29 13.12
C LYS A 77 6.17 11.10 13.26
N HIS A 78 5.90 10.00 12.57
CA HIS A 78 6.69 8.77 12.69
C HIS A 78 7.97 8.91 11.89
N PHE A 79 9.10 8.90 12.59
CA PHE A 79 10.43 8.90 12.02
C PHE A 79 11.05 7.53 12.24
N ALA A 80 11.44 6.87 11.15
CA ALA A 80 12.39 5.78 11.19
C ALA A 80 13.73 6.35 10.72
N ASP A 81 14.84 5.84 11.26
CA ASP A 81 16.15 6.21 10.74
C ASP A 81 16.20 5.86 9.25
N PRO A 82 16.63 6.79 8.38
CA PRO A 82 16.54 6.66 6.92
C PRO A 82 17.64 5.74 6.38
N VAL A 83 17.81 4.57 6.98
CA VAL A 83 18.75 3.56 6.50
C VAL A 83 18.10 2.84 5.32
N ARG A 84 18.78 2.87 4.16
CA ARG A 84 18.38 2.13 2.97
C ARG A 84 18.48 0.64 3.24
N ALA A 85 17.48 -0.12 2.82
CA ALA A 85 17.56 -1.58 2.85
C ALA A 85 18.58 -2.07 1.80
N ASP A 86 19.41 -3.04 2.20
CA ASP A 86 20.40 -3.65 1.32
C ASP A 86 19.81 -4.82 0.56
N GLU A 87 18.90 -5.57 1.21
CA GLU A 87 18.32 -6.78 0.66
C GLU A 87 16.81 -6.83 0.90
N TYR A 88 16.11 -7.51 -0.02
CA TYR A 88 14.70 -7.84 0.11
C TYR A 88 14.47 -9.35 -0.02
N SER A 89 13.32 -9.81 0.46
CA SER A 89 12.92 -11.21 0.36
C SER A 89 11.41 -11.33 0.16
N GLN A 90 10.98 -12.28 -0.66
CA GLN A 90 9.56 -12.56 -0.85
C GLN A 90 8.99 -13.44 0.28
N ASP A 91 9.82 -14.30 0.87
CA ASP A 91 9.42 -15.34 1.82
C ASP A 91 10.05 -15.18 3.22
N GLY A 92 10.96 -14.21 3.37
CA GLY A 92 11.73 -13.95 4.59
C GLY A 92 12.91 -14.91 4.80
N LYS A 93 13.24 -15.75 3.81
CA LYS A 93 14.28 -16.77 3.88
C LYS A 93 15.35 -16.58 2.81
N ILE A 94 14.95 -16.38 1.57
CA ILE A 94 15.85 -16.14 0.44
C ILE A 94 15.96 -14.63 0.25
N TRP A 95 17.17 -14.10 0.40
CA TRP A 95 17.44 -12.67 0.33
C TRP A 95 18.18 -12.35 -0.96
N THR A 96 17.81 -11.23 -1.57
CA THR A 96 18.36 -10.74 -2.82
C THR A 96 18.67 -9.25 -2.66
N PRO A 97 19.75 -8.72 -3.25
CA PRO A 97 20.04 -7.30 -3.19
C PRO A 97 18.88 -6.44 -3.69
N VAL A 98 18.59 -5.34 -2.98
CA VAL A 98 17.67 -4.31 -3.49
C VAL A 98 18.32 -3.67 -4.73
N PRO A 99 17.59 -3.55 -5.87
CA PRO A 99 18.11 -2.91 -7.07
C PRO A 99 18.69 -1.53 -6.80
N GLN A 100 19.76 -1.16 -7.52
CA GLN A 100 20.54 0.04 -7.22
C GLN A 100 19.70 1.32 -7.37
N GLY A 101 18.78 1.38 -8.32
CA GLY A 101 17.86 2.50 -8.49
C GLY A 101 16.86 2.66 -7.35
N ILE A 102 16.53 1.58 -6.63
CA ILE A 102 15.48 1.58 -5.59
C ILE A 102 16.02 2.09 -4.24
N ASN A 103 15.34 3.11 -3.71
CA ASN A 103 15.62 3.72 -2.42
C ASN A 103 14.43 3.51 -1.47
N VAL A 104 14.48 2.39 -0.74
CA VAL A 104 13.52 2.07 0.33
C VAL A 104 14.18 2.24 1.69
N LEU A 105 13.65 3.16 2.49
CA LEU A 105 14.31 3.66 3.70
C LEU A 105 13.51 3.28 4.96
N GLY A 106 14.21 2.90 6.03
CA GLY A 106 13.66 2.81 7.40
C GLY A 106 12.45 1.88 7.55
N SER A 107 12.32 0.88 6.67
CA SER A 107 11.12 0.06 6.54
C SER A 107 11.44 -1.42 6.74
N ARG A 108 10.52 -2.15 7.38
CA ARG A 108 10.64 -3.61 7.57
C ARG A 108 10.07 -4.39 6.39
N TYR A 109 9.07 -3.82 5.74
CA TYR A 109 8.38 -4.39 4.59
C TYR A 109 8.28 -3.34 3.48
N ALA A 110 8.03 -3.78 2.25
CA ALA A 110 7.63 -2.89 1.17
C ALA A 110 6.54 -3.48 0.31
N LEU A 111 5.71 -2.62 -0.27
CA LEU A 111 4.84 -2.98 -1.39
C LEU A 111 5.62 -2.78 -2.69
N CYS A 112 5.45 -3.70 -3.64
CA CYS A 112 6.02 -3.57 -4.98
C CYS A 112 4.99 -2.91 -5.89
N ILE A 113 5.33 -1.76 -6.46
CA ILE A 113 4.43 -0.96 -7.29
C ILE A 113 5.02 -0.74 -8.69
N ARG A 114 4.17 -0.80 -9.72
CA ARG A 114 4.58 -0.56 -11.13
C ARG A 114 4.08 0.77 -11.70
N THR A 115 3.20 1.46 -10.98
CA THR A 115 2.74 2.82 -11.30
C THR A 115 2.72 3.66 -10.03
N LEU A 116 2.74 4.98 -10.17
CA LEU A 116 2.49 5.91 -9.07
C LEU A 116 1.91 7.21 -9.64
N GLU A 117 0.67 7.52 -9.26
CA GLU A 117 -0.07 8.64 -9.81
C GLU A 117 -0.66 9.51 -8.70
N GLN A 118 -0.59 10.82 -8.90
CA GLN A 118 -1.31 11.79 -8.08
C GLN A 118 -2.75 11.87 -8.55
N VAL A 119 -3.68 11.82 -7.60
CA VAL A 119 -5.12 11.90 -7.86
C VAL A 119 -5.80 12.80 -6.84
N ASP A 120 -6.94 13.35 -7.22
CA ASP A 120 -7.87 14.01 -6.30
C ASP A 120 -9.20 13.23 -6.34
N THR A 121 -9.28 12.21 -5.51
CA THR A 121 -10.44 11.31 -5.45
C THR A 121 -10.74 10.91 -4.03
N LYS A 122 -11.87 10.22 -3.84
CA LYS A 122 -12.32 9.74 -2.54
C LYS A 122 -12.69 8.27 -2.59
N ILE A 123 -12.53 7.60 -1.45
CA ILE A 123 -13.05 6.26 -1.21
C ILE A 123 -14.05 6.32 -0.06
N HIS A 124 -15.24 5.77 -0.28
CA HIS A 124 -16.23 5.57 0.77
C HIS A 124 -15.90 4.27 1.49
N LEU A 125 -15.24 4.35 2.65
CA LEU A 125 -14.81 3.15 3.38
C LEU A 125 -16.01 2.32 3.88
N ALA A 126 -17.20 2.91 3.98
CA ALA A 126 -18.44 2.18 4.26
C ALA A 126 -18.83 1.22 3.10
N GLU A 127 -18.44 1.53 1.87
CA GLU A 127 -18.65 0.71 0.65
C GLU A 127 -17.50 -0.28 0.44
N THR A 128 -16.81 -0.67 1.52
CA THR A 128 -15.74 -1.66 1.45
C THR A 128 -15.85 -2.65 2.59
N LYS A 129 -15.32 -3.86 2.38
CA LYS A 129 -15.14 -4.86 3.44
C LYS A 129 -13.70 -5.34 3.47
N VAL A 130 -13.23 -5.71 4.66
CA VAL A 130 -11.94 -6.37 4.83
C VAL A 130 -11.95 -7.70 4.07
N ALA A 131 -10.97 -7.90 3.20
CA ALA A 131 -10.92 -9.02 2.26
C ALA A 131 -10.07 -10.20 2.74
N ILE A 132 -9.33 -10.08 3.85
CA ILE A 132 -8.48 -11.15 4.38
C ILE A 132 -8.22 -11.03 5.89
N GLY A 133 -7.84 -12.14 6.52
CA GLY A 133 -7.39 -12.20 7.91
C GLY A 133 -8.52 -12.29 8.93
N LYS A 134 -8.20 -12.08 10.21
CA LYS A 134 -9.13 -12.28 11.33
C LYS A 134 -10.37 -11.36 11.30
N SER A 135 -10.32 -10.27 10.54
CA SER A 135 -11.41 -9.31 10.42
C SER A 135 -12.14 -9.39 9.07
N LEU A 136 -11.95 -10.49 8.32
CA LEU A 136 -12.64 -10.75 7.05
C LEU A 136 -14.14 -10.43 7.14
N GLY A 137 -14.67 -9.70 6.15
CA GLY A 137 -16.07 -9.31 6.06
C GLY A 137 -16.46 -8.08 6.89
N LYS A 138 -15.59 -7.60 7.80
CA LYS A 138 -15.86 -6.37 8.55
C LYS A 138 -15.87 -5.16 7.62
N ALA A 139 -16.83 -4.25 7.81
CA ALA A 139 -16.89 -2.98 7.07
C ALA A 139 -15.58 -2.19 7.21
N GLY A 140 -15.06 -1.66 6.09
CA GLY A 140 -13.79 -0.93 6.03
C GLY A 140 -13.81 0.30 6.93
N SER A 141 -14.90 1.05 6.94
CA SER A 141 -15.10 2.21 7.83
C SER A 141 -14.90 1.84 9.30
N SER A 142 -15.46 0.71 9.74
CA SER A 142 -15.31 0.20 11.12
C SER A 142 -13.91 -0.34 11.42
N TYR A 143 -13.23 -0.89 10.42
CA TYR A 143 -11.88 -1.44 10.58
C TYR A 143 -10.81 -0.33 10.63
N VAL A 144 -10.90 0.66 9.73
CA VAL A 144 -9.93 1.74 9.56
C VAL A 144 -10.09 2.87 10.59
N LYS A 145 -11.29 3.07 11.15
CA LYS A 145 -11.55 4.11 12.19
C LYS A 145 -10.71 3.93 13.46
N GLY A 146 -10.14 2.75 13.68
CA GLY A 146 -9.21 2.49 14.79
C GLY A 146 -7.78 2.99 14.52
N ARG A 147 -6.80 2.29 15.09
CA ARG A 147 -5.36 2.54 14.88
C ARG A 147 -4.82 1.93 13.59
N VAL A 148 -5.70 1.45 12.72
CA VAL A 148 -5.33 0.77 11.49
C VAL A 148 -5.03 1.83 10.43
N ASP A 149 -3.81 1.79 9.93
CA ASP A 149 -3.29 2.64 8.88
C ASP A 149 -3.21 1.91 7.53
N LYS A 150 -3.48 0.60 7.49
CA LYS A 150 -3.37 -0.26 6.30
C LYS A 150 -4.43 -1.34 6.30
N ALA A 151 -5.09 -1.56 5.17
CA ALA A 151 -6.10 -2.62 5.05
C ALA A 151 -6.16 -3.18 3.63
N CYS A 152 -6.35 -4.49 3.52
CA CYS A 152 -6.72 -5.14 2.26
C CYS A 152 -8.25 -5.21 2.20
N LEU A 153 -8.83 -4.50 1.24
CA LEU A 153 -10.24 -4.21 1.13
C LEU A 153 -10.78 -4.68 -0.22
N GLU A 154 -12.06 -4.99 -0.24
CA GLU A 154 -12.86 -5.20 -1.45
C GLU A 154 -13.96 -4.15 -1.48
N VAL A 155 -14.11 -3.45 -2.60
CA VAL A 155 -15.23 -2.53 -2.82
C VAL A 155 -16.50 -3.34 -2.99
N THR A 156 -17.55 -2.97 -2.27
CA THR A 156 -18.86 -3.63 -2.31
C THR A 156 -19.90 -2.69 -2.89
N SER A 157 -21.04 -3.24 -3.31
CA SER A 157 -22.20 -2.48 -3.76
C SER A 157 -23.17 -2.13 -2.61
N GLU A 158 -22.81 -2.42 -1.36
CA GLU A 158 -23.77 -2.61 -0.25
C GLU A 158 -23.93 -1.41 0.69
N ALA A 159 -23.41 -0.21 0.38
CA ALA A 159 -23.66 0.96 1.22
C ALA A 159 -24.50 2.02 0.48
N VAL A 160 -25.69 2.28 1.04
CA VAL A 160 -26.44 3.52 0.84
C VAL A 160 -26.32 4.25 2.16
N VAL A 161 -25.34 5.14 2.30
CA VAL A 161 -25.25 6.03 3.46
C VAL A 161 -25.18 7.44 2.92
N ASP A 162 -26.28 8.19 3.08
CA ASP A 162 -26.43 9.57 2.59
C ASP A 162 -25.43 10.58 3.21
N GLU A 163 -24.54 10.14 4.11
CA GLU A 163 -23.62 11.00 4.89
C GLU A 163 -22.13 10.54 4.95
N ASP A 164 -21.68 9.54 4.18
CA ASP A 164 -20.23 9.23 4.12
C ASP A 164 -19.52 10.17 3.14
N GLU A 165 -18.89 11.24 3.62
CA GLU A 165 -18.15 12.20 2.77
C GLU A 165 -16.94 11.58 2.03
N GLY A 166 -16.57 10.33 2.36
CA GLY A 166 -15.43 9.61 1.80
C GLY A 166 -14.09 10.10 2.36
N VAL A 167 -13.08 9.22 2.35
CA VAL A 167 -11.71 9.60 2.71
C VAL A 167 -10.94 10.08 1.48
N PRO A 168 -10.19 11.19 1.56
CA PRO A 168 -9.41 11.68 0.44
C PRO A 168 -8.25 10.73 0.12
N ILE A 169 -8.08 10.44 -1.17
CA ILE A 169 -6.95 9.68 -1.72
C ILE A 169 -6.17 10.65 -2.59
N GLY A 170 -4.90 10.82 -2.25
CA GLY A 170 -3.98 11.73 -2.97
C GLY A 170 -3.05 10.99 -3.92
N LEU A 171 -2.85 9.69 -3.69
CA LEU A 171 -1.97 8.85 -4.49
C LEU A 171 -2.60 7.49 -4.73
N ILE A 172 -2.37 6.96 -5.93
CA ILE A 172 -2.67 5.58 -6.28
C ILE A 172 -1.46 4.93 -6.94
N ALA A 173 -1.38 3.61 -6.82
CA ALA A 173 -0.37 2.80 -7.48
C ALA A 173 -0.93 1.40 -7.75
N GLU A 174 -0.47 0.76 -8.82
CA GLU A 174 -0.76 -0.64 -9.09
C GLU A 174 0.29 -1.53 -8.41
N LEU A 175 -0.15 -2.50 -7.62
CA LEU A 175 0.75 -3.51 -7.08
C LEU A 175 1.17 -4.49 -8.19
N VAL A 176 2.43 -4.89 -8.16
CA VAL A 176 3.01 -5.90 -9.07
C VAL A 176 3.64 -7.02 -8.26
N ASP A 177 3.68 -8.25 -8.80
CA ASP A 177 4.36 -9.38 -8.16
C ASP A 177 5.79 -9.00 -7.74
N PRO A 178 6.23 -9.33 -6.51
CA PRO A 178 5.61 -10.20 -5.50
C PRO A 178 4.61 -9.51 -4.57
N TYR A 179 4.10 -8.32 -4.91
CA TYR A 179 3.13 -7.47 -4.22
C TYR A 179 3.60 -6.88 -2.90
N ALA A 180 4.25 -7.68 -2.06
CA ALA A 180 4.90 -7.24 -0.84
C ALA A 180 6.13 -8.09 -0.51
N VAL A 181 7.13 -7.46 0.11
CA VAL A 181 8.42 -8.08 0.45
C VAL A 181 8.86 -7.72 1.86
N PHE A 182 9.74 -8.55 2.42
CA PHE A 182 10.55 -8.25 3.59
C PHE A 182 11.77 -7.42 3.19
N LEU A 183 12.22 -6.54 4.08
CA LEU A 183 13.42 -5.74 3.93
C LEU A 183 14.36 -5.98 5.11
N ARG A 184 15.67 -5.90 4.87
CA ARG A 184 16.69 -5.87 5.91
C ARG A 184 17.87 -5.00 5.50
N ASN A 185 18.62 -4.58 6.51
CA ASN A 185 19.95 -4.00 6.35
C ASN A 185 20.96 -5.10 6.71
N SER A 186 22.07 -5.12 6.00
CA SER A 186 23.19 -6.05 6.25
C SER A 186 24.21 -5.51 7.25
#